data_AF-A0A2S2B4E6-F1
#
_entry.id   AF-A0A2S2B4E6-F1
#
_cell.length_a   1.000
_cell.length_b   1.000
_cell.length_c   1.000
_cell.angle_alpha   90.00
_cell.angle_beta   90.00
_cell.angle_gamma   90.00
#
_symmetry.space_group_name_H-M   'P 1'
#
loop_
_entity.id
_entity.type
_entity.pdbx_description
1 polymer ?
#
loop_
_entity_poly.entity_id
_entity_poly.type
_entity_poly.pdbx_seq_one_letter_code
_entity_poly.pdbx_strand_id
1 'polypeptide(L)'
;MTWSTRIALLFSVVFCTQSILALGQANTPWSSKANADSFIQAFMGAASKSGQFTTDQIDDMSMIGNTIMTAMDNMGGRITPSKLQALDMAFASSVAEIAAVEGQNLGASTNAIADALQSAFYQTTGVVNNQFINEVRSLINMFAQVSDNEVSYTSAGAGSAAAAAGAGAGGAGQGG
;
A
#
# COMPACT_ATOMS: atom_id res chain seq x y z
N MET A 1 20.86 41.89 -15.65
CA MET A 1 20.26 41.84 -14.30
C MET A 1 19.35 40.63 -14.07
N THR A 2 18.74 40.02 -15.09
CA THR A 2 17.80 38.89 -14.93
C THR A 2 18.43 37.52 -14.62
N TRP A 3 19.74 37.36 -14.82
CA TRP A 3 20.43 36.09 -14.62
C TRP A 3 20.67 35.79 -13.13
N SER A 4 21.12 36.78 -12.36
CA SER A 4 21.37 36.64 -10.91
C SER A 4 20.07 36.37 -10.13
N THR A 5 18.94 36.97 -10.52
CA THR A 5 17.63 36.74 -9.89
C THR A 5 17.11 35.32 -10.14
N ARG A 6 17.36 34.76 -11.33
CA ARG A 6 16.98 33.38 -11.66
C ARG A 6 17.81 32.35 -10.89
N ILE A 7 19.11 32.61 -10.73
CA ILE A 7 19.98 31.75 -9.92
C ILE A 7 19.55 31.80 -8.44
N ALA A 8 19.25 32.97 -7.90
CA ALA A 8 18.78 33.11 -6.52
C ALA A 8 17.44 32.39 -6.27
N LEU A 9 16.50 32.45 -7.22
CA LEU A 9 15.24 31.69 -7.14
C LEU A 9 15.47 30.17 -7.20
N LEU A 10 16.36 29.69 -8.06
CA LEU A 10 16.68 28.27 -8.14
C LEU A 10 17.34 27.75 -6.85
N PHE A 11 18.26 28.53 -6.27
CA PHE A 11 18.84 28.18 -4.97
C PHE A 11 17.79 28.23 -3.85
N SER A 12 16.90 29.22 -3.83
CA SER A 12 15.82 29.29 -2.84
C SER A 12 14.86 28.10 -2.94
N VAL A 13 14.48 27.68 -4.16
CA VAL A 13 13.63 26.51 -4.37
C VAL A 13 14.33 25.25 -3.90
N VAL A 14 15.59 25.03 -4.29
CA VAL A 14 16.36 23.84 -3.83
C VAL A 14 16.56 23.84 -2.32
N PHE A 15 16.83 24.99 -1.69
CA PHE A 15 16.98 25.09 -0.24
C PHE A 15 15.66 24.85 0.50
N CYS A 16 14.53 25.32 -0.04
CA CYS A 16 13.19 25.04 0.49
C CYS A 16 12.84 23.54 0.41
N THR A 17 13.14 22.87 -0.70
CA THR A 17 12.87 21.42 -0.85
C THR A 17 13.72 20.59 0.12
N GLN A 18 15.00 20.95 0.30
CA GLN A 18 15.89 20.24 1.23
C GLN A 18 15.52 20.49 2.71
N SER A 19 14.97 21.67 3.04
CA SER A 19 14.50 21.98 4.40
C SER A 19 13.24 21.20 4.76
N ILE A 20 12.37 20.92 3.80
CA ILE A 20 11.15 20.11 4.01
C ILE A 20 11.53 18.63 4.24
N LEU A 21 12.54 18.12 3.53
CA LEU A 21 13.05 16.75 3.73
C LEU A 21 13.69 16.57 5.12
N ALA A 22 14.38 17.60 5.65
CA ALA A 22 14.94 17.58 7.00
C ALA A 22 13.89 17.64 8.12
N LEU A 23 12.76 18.33 7.88
CA LEU A 23 11.66 18.44 8.86
C LEU A 23 10.71 17.23 8.83
N GLY A 24 10.55 16.56 7.68
CA GLY A 24 9.80 15.30 7.56
C GLY A 24 10.54 14.08 8.12
N GLN A 25 11.88 14.13 8.20
CA GLN A 25 12.72 13.06 8.75
C GLN A 25 12.60 12.89 10.27
N ALA A 26 12.20 13.93 11.01
CA ALA A 26 12.06 13.87 12.47
C ALA A 26 10.69 13.33 12.94
N ASN A 27 9.67 13.38 12.07
CA ASN A 27 8.27 13.10 12.43
C ASN A 27 7.73 11.84 11.74
N THR A 28 8.55 10.79 11.64
CA THR A 28 8.10 9.46 11.22
C THR A 28 7.82 8.58 12.44
N PRO A 29 6.73 7.78 12.43
CA PRO A 29 6.42 6.86 13.52
C PRO A 29 7.52 5.82 13.74
N TRP A 30 8.33 5.54 12.73
CA TRP A 30 9.39 4.54 12.76
C TRP A 30 10.70 5.04 13.39
N SER A 31 10.75 6.32 13.77
CA SER A 31 11.92 6.95 14.42
C SER A 31 12.35 6.24 15.71
N SER A 32 11.41 5.59 16.41
CA SER A 32 11.70 4.78 17.59
C SER A 32 10.79 3.55 17.62
N LYS A 33 11.26 2.48 18.27
CA LYS A 33 10.46 1.26 18.46
C LYS A 33 9.16 1.54 19.22
N ALA A 34 9.20 2.40 20.23
CA ALA A 34 8.01 2.76 21.01
C ALA A 34 6.96 3.51 20.16
N ASN A 35 7.40 4.43 19.28
CA ASN A 35 6.49 5.12 18.37
C ASN A 35 5.95 4.17 17.29
N ALA A 36 6.77 3.26 16.77
CA ALA A 36 6.36 2.28 15.78
C ALA A 36 5.30 1.32 16.33
N ASP A 37 5.51 0.83 17.56
CA ASP A 37 4.54 -0.02 18.27
C ASP A 37 3.22 0.72 18.50
N SER A 38 3.30 1.96 19.01
CA SER A 38 2.12 2.81 19.22
C SER A 38 1.39 3.10 17.90
N PHE A 39 2.13 3.27 16.80
CA PHE A 39 1.59 3.53 15.48
C PHE A 39 0.83 2.31 14.96
N ILE A 40 1.44 1.13 15.02
CA ILE A 40 0.81 -0.14 14.60
C ILE A 40 -0.45 -0.41 15.43
N GLN A 41 -0.38 -0.25 16.75
CA GLN A 41 -1.53 -0.45 17.63
C GLN A 41 -2.67 0.55 17.34
N ALA A 42 -2.35 1.83 17.14
CA ALA A 42 -3.33 2.85 16.77
C ALA A 42 -3.96 2.57 15.41
N PHE A 43 -3.16 2.16 14.43
CA PHE A 43 -3.61 1.78 13.10
C PHE A 43 -4.56 0.58 13.18
N MET A 44 -4.17 -0.51 13.84
CA MET A 44 -5.01 -1.71 14.00
C MET A 44 -6.29 -1.42 14.78
N GLY A 45 -6.21 -0.59 15.82
CA GLY A 45 -7.37 -0.15 16.59
C GLY A 45 -8.36 0.67 15.76
N ALA A 46 -7.89 1.44 14.79
CA ALA A 46 -8.75 2.18 13.87
C ALA A 46 -9.28 1.30 12.73
N ALA A 47 -8.44 0.44 12.14
CA ALA A 47 -8.81 -0.49 11.08
C ALA A 47 -9.90 -1.47 11.56
N SER A 48 -9.74 -2.06 12.75
CA SER A 48 -10.76 -2.96 13.35
C SER A 48 -12.10 -2.28 13.62
N LYS A 49 -12.10 -0.98 13.96
CA LYS A 49 -13.32 -0.19 14.19
C LYS A 49 -14.02 0.26 12.90
N SER A 50 -13.33 0.23 11.77
CA SER A 50 -13.89 0.68 10.49
C SER A 50 -15.04 -0.21 9.98
N GLY A 51 -15.09 -1.47 10.42
CA GLY A 51 -16.06 -2.46 9.96
C GLY A 51 -15.88 -2.90 8.49
N GLN A 52 -14.82 -2.44 7.81
CA GLN A 52 -14.54 -2.78 6.41
C GLN A 52 -13.71 -4.06 6.25
N PHE A 53 -12.90 -4.39 7.26
CA PHE A 53 -11.99 -5.52 7.23
C PHE A 53 -12.56 -6.72 7.98
N THR A 54 -12.35 -7.92 7.43
CA THR A 54 -12.69 -9.18 8.11
C THR A 54 -11.71 -9.46 9.25
N THR A 55 -12.09 -10.38 10.15
CA THR A 55 -11.19 -10.82 11.24
C THR A 55 -9.86 -11.35 10.70
N ASP A 56 -9.88 -12.11 9.60
CA ASP A 56 -8.67 -12.66 8.99
C ASP A 56 -7.78 -11.55 8.42
N GLN A 57 -8.34 -10.54 7.75
CA GLN A 57 -7.58 -9.39 7.26
C GLN A 57 -6.96 -8.58 8.41
N ILE A 58 -7.66 -8.45 9.54
CA ILE A 58 -7.11 -7.79 10.73
C ILE A 58 -5.98 -8.63 11.36
N ASP A 59 -6.06 -9.96 11.31
CA ASP A 59 -4.99 -10.85 11.77
C ASP A 59 -3.76 -10.77 10.84
N ASP A 60 -3.96 -10.72 9.53
CA ASP A 60 -2.89 -10.51 8.55
C ASP A 60 -2.18 -9.16 8.77
N MET A 61 -2.96 -8.09 9.02
CA MET A 61 -2.41 -6.78 9.38
C MET A 61 -1.60 -6.83 10.70
N SER A 62 -2.02 -7.66 11.67
CA SER A 62 -1.29 -7.90 12.92
C SER A 62 0.05 -8.59 12.68
N MET A 63 0.06 -9.63 11.83
CA MET A 63 1.27 -10.35 11.46
C MET A 63 2.29 -9.45 10.74
N ILE A 64 1.81 -8.56 9.88
CA ILE A 64 2.64 -7.52 9.24
C ILE A 64 3.24 -6.59 10.29
N GLY A 65 2.43 -6.08 11.21
CA GLY A 65 2.90 -5.22 12.31
C GLY A 65 4.04 -5.87 13.10
N ASN A 66 3.87 -7.14 13.46
CA ASN A 66 4.90 -7.93 14.14
C ASN A 66 6.15 -8.15 13.29
N THR A 67 5.99 -8.37 11.98
CA THR A 67 7.11 -8.54 11.04
C THR A 67 7.93 -7.25 10.95
N ILE A 68 7.28 -6.10 10.91
CA ILE A 68 7.94 -4.78 10.90
C ILE A 68 8.66 -4.52 12.21
N MET A 69 8.04 -4.82 13.34
CA MET A 69 8.65 -4.71 14.67
C MET A 69 9.92 -5.56 14.76
N THR A 70 9.87 -6.79 14.21
CA THR A 70 11.03 -7.69 14.12
C THR A 70 12.10 -7.15 13.18
N ALA A 71 11.71 -6.57 12.03
CA ALA A 71 12.64 -5.91 11.12
C ALA A 71 13.35 -4.72 11.78
N MET A 72 12.64 -3.94 12.61
CA MET A 72 13.23 -2.87 13.41
C MET A 72 14.24 -3.38 14.43
N ASP A 73 13.95 -4.49 15.11
CA ASP A 73 14.90 -5.13 16.02
C ASP A 73 16.16 -5.61 15.29
N ASN A 74 15.99 -6.22 14.12
CA ASN A 74 17.09 -6.66 13.27
C ASN A 74 17.96 -5.52 12.72
N MET A 75 17.47 -4.27 12.72
CA MET A 75 18.27 -3.11 12.33
C MET A 75 19.26 -2.66 13.43
N GLY A 76 19.18 -3.21 14.65
CA GLY A 76 20.23 -3.10 15.67
C GLY A 76 20.62 -1.66 16.03
N GLY A 77 19.68 -0.72 15.99
CA GLY A 77 19.92 0.70 16.27
C GLY A 77 20.55 1.49 15.12
N ARG A 78 20.83 0.87 13.97
CA ARG A 78 21.30 1.55 12.75
C ARG A 78 20.11 2.01 11.92
N ILE A 79 19.28 2.85 12.50
CA ILE A 79 18.14 3.45 11.83
C ILE A 79 18.66 4.59 10.95
N THR A 80 18.71 4.35 9.64
CA THR A 80 19.04 5.38 8.64
C THR A 80 17.76 5.87 7.96
N PRO A 81 17.73 7.09 7.42
CA PRO A 81 16.55 7.60 6.72
C PRO A 81 16.06 6.69 5.59
N SER A 82 16.98 6.08 4.83
CA SER A 82 16.62 5.14 3.76
C SER A 82 15.97 3.86 4.29
N LYS A 83 16.39 3.39 5.49
CA LYS A 83 15.77 2.23 6.15
C LYS A 83 14.38 2.54 6.67
N LEU A 84 14.19 3.74 7.23
CA LEU A 84 12.88 4.22 7.66
C LEU A 84 11.94 4.30 6.45
N GLN A 85 12.36 4.99 5.38
CA GLN A 85 11.57 5.10 4.16
C GLN A 85 11.24 3.74 3.55
N ALA A 86 12.17 2.79 3.54
CA ALA A 86 11.90 1.44 3.06
C ALA A 86 10.87 0.71 3.92
N LEU A 87 10.84 0.99 5.22
CA LEU A 87 9.92 0.40 6.18
C LEU A 87 8.53 1.04 6.10
N ASP A 88 8.43 2.37 5.92
CA ASP A 88 7.20 3.07 5.53
C ASP A 88 6.60 2.45 4.26
N MET A 89 7.42 2.29 3.21
CA MET A 89 7.01 1.71 1.94
C MET A 89 6.60 0.24 2.08
N ALA A 90 7.35 -0.56 2.86
CA ALA A 90 7.01 -1.96 3.10
C ALA A 90 5.66 -2.08 3.82
N PHE A 91 5.43 -1.27 4.85
CA PHE A 91 4.16 -1.21 5.56
C PHE A 91 3.01 -0.80 4.64
N ALA A 92 3.20 0.29 3.89
CA ALA A 92 2.24 0.80 2.92
C ALA A 92 1.86 -0.27 1.90
N SER A 93 2.87 -0.96 1.35
CA SER A 93 2.67 -2.03 0.36
C SER A 93 1.87 -3.19 0.96
N SER A 94 2.23 -3.66 2.16
CA SER A 94 1.58 -4.80 2.79
C SER A 94 0.14 -4.50 3.24
N VAL A 95 -0.12 -3.28 3.71
CA VAL A 95 -1.49 -2.84 4.03
C VAL A 95 -2.31 -2.64 2.77
N ALA A 96 -1.69 -2.12 1.71
CA ALA A 96 -2.37 -1.91 0.44
C ALA A 96 -2.77 -3.23 -0.23
N GLU A 97 -1.95 -4.26 -0.12
CA GLU A 97 -2.25 -5.61 -0.57
C GLU A 97 -3.50 -6.18 0.12
N ILE A 98 -3.59 -6.07 1.45
CA ILE A 98 -4.76 -6.53 2.22
C ILE A 98 -6.03 -5.74 1.85
N ALA A 99 -5.88 -4.44 1.55
CA ALA A 99 -6.99 -3.59 1.13
C ALA A 99 -7.52 -3.91 -0.26
N ALA A 100 -6.64 -4.40 -1.14
CA ALA A 100 -6.92 -4.67 -2.53
C ALA A 100 -7.51 -6.07 -2.78
N VAL A 101 -7.84 -6.80 -1.71
CA VAL A 101 -8.50 -8.11 -1.79
C VAL A 101 -9.79 -8.02 -2.60
N GLU A 102 -9.92 -8.93 -3.56
CA GLU A 102 -11.05 -8.98 -4.50
C GLU A 102 -12.40 -9.13 -3.79
N GLY A 103 -13.42 -8.44 -4.32
CA GLY A 103 -14.80 -8.53 -3.83
C GLY A 103 -15.15 -7.55 -2.70
N GLN A 104 -14.20 -6.77 -2.17
CA GLN A 104 -14.48 -5.68 -1.24
C GLN A 104 -14.71 -4.35 -1.96
N ASN A 105 -15.44 -3.44 -1.30
CA ASN A 105 -15.60 -2.08 -1.82
C ASN A 105 -14.27 -1.33 -1.66
N LEU A 106 -13.46 -1.34 -2.72
CA LEU A 106 -12.10 -0.78 -2.73
C LEU A 106 -12.07 0.66 -2.21
N GLY A 107 -13.07 1.47 -2.54
CA GLY A 107 -13.19 2.84 -2.07
C GLY A 107 -13.40 2.93 -0.56
N ALA A 108 -14.25 2.06 0.01
CA ALA A 108 -14.49 2.02 1.45
C ALA A 108 -13.28 1.50 2.22
N SER A 109 -12.62 0.43 1.75
CA SER A 109 -11.40 -0.12 2.36
C SER A 109 -10.23 0.88 2.28
N THR A 110 -10.07 1.58 1.15
CA THR A 110 -9.06 2.62 0.97
C THR A 110 -9.28 3.80 1.93
N ASN A 111 -10.53 4.24 2.11
CA ASN A 111 -10.84 5.31 3.06
C ASN A 111 -10.62 4.86 4.51
N ALA A 112 -11.01 3.63 4.86
CA ALA A 112 -10.77 3.08 6.18
C ALA A 112 -9.28 3.02 6.54
N ILE A 113 -8.42 2.61 5.60
CA ILE A 113 -6.96 2.64 5.78
C ILE A 113 -6.43 4.06 5.88
N ALA A 114 -6.88 4.97 5.01
CA ALA A 114 -6.45 6.36 5.07
C ALA A 114 -6.79 7.01 6.42
N ASP A 115 -8.00 6.77 6.94
CA ASP A 115 -8.45 7.28 8.23
C ASP A 115 -7.68 6.64 9.38
N ALA A 116 -7.42 5.33 9.31
CA ALA A 116 -6.61 4.61 10.29
C ALA A 116 -5.17 5.12 10.34
N LEU A 117 -4.56 5.37 9.17
CA LEU A 117 -3.23 5.96 9.05
C LEU A 117 -3.21 7.38 9.61
N GLN A 118 -4.18 8.24 9.27
CA GLN A 118 -4.26 9.58 9.84
C GLN A 118 -4.33 9.56 11.36
N SER A 119 -5.21 8.71 11.91
CA SER A 119 -5.34 8.52 13.35
C SER A 119 -4.03 8.07 14.00
N ALA A 120 -3.33 7.11 13.38
CA ALA A 120 -2.06 6.60 13.87
C ALA A 120 -0.94 7.66 13.82
N PHE A 121 -0.86 8.46 12.75
CA PHE A 121 0.09 9.58 12.68
C PHE A 121 -0.22 10.65 13.75
N TYR A 122 -1.49 11.02 13.94
CA TYR A 122 -1.85 11.97 14.98
C TYR A 122 -1.48 11.49 16.38
N GLN A 123 -1.67 10.20 16.67
CA GLN A 123 -1.39 9.63 17.98
C GLN A 123 0.12 9.47 18.26
N THR A 124 0.97 9.43 17.24
CA THR A 124 2.40 9.13 17.42
C THR A 124 3.31 10.31 17.16
N THR A 125 3.18 10.97 16.01
CA THR A 125 4.05 12.08 15.61
C THR A 125 3.36 13.43 15.80
N GLY A 126 2.05 13.43 16.03
CA GLY A 126 1.22 14.64 16.11
C GLY A 126 1.03 15.35 14.78
N VAL A 127 1.59 14.82 13.69
CA VAL A 127 1.53 15.42 12.34
C VAL A 127 1.17 14.35 11.32
N VAL A 128 0.10 14.59 10.58
CA VAL A 128 -0.31 13.70 9.48
C VAL A 128 0.58 13.89 8.27
N ASN A 129 1.17 12.79 7.81
CA ASN A 129 1.87 12.74 6.53
C ASN A 129 0.88 12.47 5.38
N ASN A 130 0.30 13.54 4.83
CA ASN A 130 -0.64 13.42 3.71
C ASN A 130 0.00 12.87 2.43
N GLN A 131 1.30 13.06 2.23
CA GLN A 131 2.01 12.48 1.09
C GLN A 131 2.02 10.95 1.20
N PHE A 132 2.40 10.42 2.36
CA PHE A 132 2.40 8.98 2.61
C PHE A 132 1.01 8.35 2.43
N ILE A 133 -0.04 8.99 2.93
CA ILE A 133 -1.41 8.48 2.75
C ILE A 133 -1.81 8.45 1.27
N ASN A 134 -1.43 9.47 0.48
CA ASN A 134 -1.70 9.47 -0.96
C ASN A 134 -0.90 8.39 -1.70
N GLU A 135 0.34 8.10 -1.27
CA GLU A 135 1.14 6.99 -1.80
C GLU A 135 0.46 5.63 -1.50
N VAL A 136 -0.02 5.41 -0.28
CA VAL A 136 -0.78 4.21 0.09
C VAL A 136 -2.05 4.05 -0.77
N ARG A 137 -2.83 5.13 -0.94
CA ARG A 137 -4.01 5.11 -1.82
C ARG A 137 -3.64 4.74 -3.26
N SER A 138 -2.54 5.27 -3.77
CA SER A 138 -2.06 4.92 -5.12
C SER A 138 -1.65 3.46 -5.22
N LEU A 139 -1.00 2.91 -4.20
CA LEU A 139 -0.61 1.49 -4.14
C LEU A 139 -1.84 0.57 -4.11
N ILE A 140 -2.86 0.90 -3.32
CA ILE A 140 -4.11 0.12 -3.28
C ILE A 140 -4.76 0.06 -4.66
N ASN A 141 -4.87 1.21 -5.34
CA ASN A 141 -5.42 1.25 -6.70
C ASN A 141 -4.58 0.47 -7.72
N MET A 142 -3.24 0.43 -7.54
CA MET A 142 -2.37 -0.36 -8.39
C MET A 142 -2.56 -1.86 -8.15
N PHE A 143 -2.58 -2.30 -6.89
CA PHE A 143 -2.81 -3.72 -6.55
C PHE A 143 -4.18 -4.19 -7.00
N ALA A 144 -5.23 -3.37 -6.82
CA ALA A 144 -6.57 -3.68 -7.33
C ALA A 144 -6.58 -3.93 -8.84
N GLN A 145 -5.91 -3.06 -9.61
CA GLN A 145 -5.80 -3.22 -11.05
C GLN A 145 -5.01 -4.47 -11.44
N VAL A 146 -3.96 -4.81 -10.69
CA VAL A 146 -3.16 -6.03 -10.94
C VAL A 146 -3.99 -7.28 -10.66
N SER A 147 -4.72 -7.32 -9.55
CA SER A 147 -5.64 -8.42 -9.19
C SER A 147 -6.72 -8.64 -10.25
N ASP A 148 -7.41 -7.57 -10.68
CA ASP A 148 -8.43 -7.63 -11.74
C ASP A 148 -7.86 -8.15 -13.08
N ASN A 149 -6.61 -7.79 -13.39
CA ASN A 149 -5.96 -8.26 -14.61
C ASN A 149 -5.56 -9.74 -14.51
N GLU A 150 -5.11 -10.21 -13.35
CA GLU A 150 -4.72 -11.61 -13.10
C GLU A 150 -5.89 -12.59 -13.32
N VAL A 151 -7.11 -12.20 -12.94
CA VAL A 151 -8.35 -12.96 -13.20
C VAL A 151 -8.76 -12.95 -14.68
N SER A 152 -8.49 -11.87 -15.41
CA SER A 152 -8.80 -11.76 -16.84
C SER A 152 -7.96 -12.70 -17.72
N TYR A 153 -6.74 -13.05 -17.32
CA TYR A 153 -5.93 -14.03 -18.04
C TYR A 153 -6.41 -15.47 -17.85
N THR A 154 -7.02 -15.77 -16.69
CA THR A 154 -7.54 -17.11 -16.39
C THR A 154 -8.89 -17.37 -17.09
N SER A 155 -9.67 -16.33 -17.35
CA SER A 155 -10.96 -16.42 -18.06
C SER A 155 -10.83 -16.40 -19.59
N ALA A 156 -9.75 -15.86 -20.15
CA ALA A 156 -9.49 -15.90 -21.60
C ALA A 156 -9.06 -17.28 -22.14
N GLY A 157 -8.64 -18.21 -21.26
CA GLY A 157 -8.24 -19.57 -21.62
C GLY A 157 -9.31 -20.65 -21.44
N ALA A 158 -10.40 -20.37 -20.73
CA ALA A 158 -11.44 -21.37 -20.42
C ALA A 158 -12.67 -21.32 -21.35
N GLY A 159 -12.78 -20.30 -22.22
CA GLY A 159 -13.95 -20.08 -23.09
C GLY A 159 -13.86 -20.67 -24.50
N SER A 160 -12.71 -21.19 -24.92
CA SER A 160 -12.47 -21.62 -26.32
C SER A 160 -12.19 -23.11 -26.50
N ALA A 161 -12.38 -23.95 -25.46
CA ALA A 161 -12.33 -25.41 -25.58
C ALA A 161 -13.73 -26.07 -25.73
N ALA A 162 -14.81 -25.39 -25.37
CA ALA A 162 -16.16 -25.99 -25.42
C ALA A 162 -16.85 -25.90 -26.80
N ALA A 163 -16.36 -25.05 -27.72
CA ALA A 163 -16.96 -24.90 -29.06
C ALA A 163 -16.36 -25.84 -30.13
N ALA A 164 -15.36 -26.66 -29.79
CA ALA A 164 -14.71 -27.58 -30.74
C ALA A 164 -15.06 -29.08 -30.55
N ALA A 165 -15.99 -29.41 -29.64
CA ALA A 165 -16.42 -30.80 -29.39
C ALA A 165 -17.82 -31.13 -29.93
N GLY A 166 -18.39 -30.30 -30.81
CA GLY A 166 -19.76 -30.44 -31.32
C GLY A 166 -19.92 -30.54 -32.84
N ALA A 167 -18.83 -30.67 -33.61
CA ALA A 167 -18.88 -30.69 -35.08
C ALA A 167 -18.19 -31.92 -35.70
N GLY A 168 -18.45 -33.11 -35.15
CA GLY A 168 -17.82 -34.36 -35.61
C GLY A 168 -18.64 -35.62 -35.33
N ALA A 169 -19.95 -35.57 -35.51
CA ALA A 169 -20.81 -36.76 -35.50
C ALA A 169 -21.87 -36.64 -36.60
N GLY A 170 -21.45 -36.86 -37.84
CA GLY A 170 -22.35 -36.80 -38.99
C GLY A 170 -21.70 -37.32 -40.27
N GLY A 171 -21.90 -38.60 -40.55
CA GLY A 171 -21.90 -39.12 -41.92
C GLY A 171 -20.64 -39.85 -42.39
N ALA A 172 -20.61 -41.16 -42.22
CA ALA A 172 -19.97 -42.07 -43.18
C ALA A 172 -20.62 -43.46 -43.08
N GLY A 173 -21.67 -43.66 -43.86
CA GLY A 173 -22.32 -44.96 -44.01
C GLY A 173 -23.43 -44.93 -45.04
N GLN A 174 -23.10 -44.99 -46.34
CA GLN A 174 -23.94 -45.64 -47.36
C GLN A 174 -23.24 -45.78 -48.73
N GLY A 175 -23.47 -46.94 -49.36
CA GLY A 175 -23.15 -47.26 -50.76
C GLY A 175 -22.05 -48.31 -50.85
N GLY A 176 -22.22 -49.48 -51.47
CA GLY A 176 -23.12 -49.88 -52.55
C GLY A 176 -22.30 -50.79 -53.46
#